data_AF-R5MTA6-F1
#
_entry.id   AF-R5MTA6-F1
#
_cell.length_a   1.000
_cell.length_b   1.000
_cell.length_c   1.000
_cell.angle_alpha   90.00
_cell.angle_beta   90.00
_cell.angle_gamma   90.00
#
_symmetry.space_group_name_H-M   'P 1'
#
loop_
_entity.id
_entity.type
_entity.pdbx_description
1 polymer ?
#
loop_
_entity_poly.entity_id
_entity_poly.type
_entity_poly.pdbx_seq_one_letter_code
_entity_poly.pdbx_strand_id
1 'polypeptide(L)'
;MKKLFCLCYLTLVLGGVLPWVTSCSGDDVEDTVSVQEVPSDISLFVSGRFSGAMIERISRVSEGDAGYHVVLSNNVEVNFTKDGVWTKVSFPDAGMQIFARKFLGEMYDFMEAKFGEISVSAVYAVKEGVSAELSDGRRMVFQHEGNRCLGYEYSVETGEEYLPEKVKDCIQQAFPDGTVTRIILGSEVLDASMLAYRVWVDDTYLFLFNKEGEWTSVSGEFERVAAGRGDEMLFPALPQTVFSLLPQRVMEEVGKYEPGARITSVVRDKKDYYTLQVQPDKALCTYEGKKTFVIKIDKVQDFLENYFTEVHQLTISWNHDYNHPLVSVTLPNGFSFLFNGNYKWLRINGGGQIWPDSMFPLLPSGIISYWKNTAADVGITDVDRKDGSYHVLLIDGTRWLFNAHGGFMKYETVK
;
A
#
# COMPACT_ATOMS: atom_id res chain seq x y z
N MET A 1 -7.52 38.84 -90.82
CA MET A 1 -6.66 37.63 -91.00
C MET A 1 -5.20 38.05 -91.06
N LYS A 2 -4.43 37.70 -90.01
CA LYS A 2 -2.96 37.86 -89.75
C LYS A 2 -2.83 38.08 -88.23
N LYS A 3 -1.84 37.62 -87.48
CA LYS A 3 -0.78 36.60 -87.58
C LYS A 3 -0.26 36.45 -86.13
N LEU A 4 0.32 35.30 -85.84
CA LEU A 4 1.08 34.92 -84.64
C LEU A 4 2.36 35.79 -84.46
N PHE A 5 2.79 36.05 -83.21
CA PHE A 5 4.17 36.10 -82.66
C PHE A 5 4.12 36.77 -81.25
N CYS A 6 4.36 36.08 -80.13
CA CYS A 6 5.62 35.68 -79.48
C CYS A 6 6.50 36.80 -78.89
N LEU A 7 6.63 36.78 -77.55
CA LEU A 7 7.89 36.77 -76.76
C LEU A 7 8.33 38.01 -75.93
N CYS A 8 8.51 37.72 -74.64
CA CYS A 8 9.56 38.15 -73.69
C CYS A 8 9.47 39.46 -72.85
N TYR A 9 9.38 39.21 -71.53
CA TYR A 9 10.19 39.77 -70.43
C TYR A 9 10.24 41.29 -70.19
N LEU A 10 9.71 41.76 -69.04
CA LEU A 10 10.56 42.17 -67.90
C LEU A 10 9.71 42.46 -66.63
N THR A 11 10.33 42.12 -65.51
CA THR A 11 9.97 42.16 -64.07
C THR A 11 9.72 43.55 -63.46
N LEU A 12 8.79 43.65 -62.50
CA LEU A 12 8.98 43.95 -61.04
C LEU A 12 7.62 44.40 -60.43
N VAL A 13 7.00 43.60 -59.55
CA VAL A 13 7.06 43.69 -58.07
C VAL A 13 6.24 44.87 -57.50
N LEU A 14 5.07 44.58 -56.91
CA LEU A 14 4.70 44.85 -55.51
C LEU A 14 3.18 44.73 -55.28
N GLY A 15 2.80 43.91 -54.30
CA GLY A 15 1.62 44.14 -53.46
C GLY A 15 0.43 43.19 -53.67
N GLY A 16 0.22 42.29 -52.71
CA GLY A 16 -1.10 41.70 -52.44
C GLY A 16 -1.13 40.17 -52.37
N VAL A 17 -0.60 39.61 -51.30
CA VAL A 17 -0.78 38.19 -50.93
C VAL A 17 -2.15 38.05 -50.27
N LEU A 18 -3.04 37.23 -50.84
CA LEU A 18 -4.25 36.72 -50.17
C LEU A 18 -4.17 35.17 -50.16
N PRO A 19 -3.86 34.53 -49.02
CA PRO A 19 -4.10 33.10 -48.84
C PRO A 19 -5.58 32.91 -48.45
N TRP A 20 -6.41 32.22 -49.25
CA TRP A 20 -6.62 30.77 -49.21
C TRP A 20 -6.75 30.27 -47.76
N VAL A 21 -7.96 30.39 -47.20
CA VAL A 21 -8.36 29.67 -45.98
C VAL A 21 -8.55 28.19 -46.35
N THR A 22 -7.54 27.40 -46.00
CA THR A 22 -7.64 25.96 -45.85
C THR A 22 -8.42 25.66 -44.58
N SER A 23 -9.55 24.98 -44.72
CA SER A 23 -10.22 24.25 -43.65
C SER A 23 -9.31 23.11 -43.21
N CYS A 24 -8.66 23.25 -42.06
CA CYS A 24 -7.95 22.17 -41.38
C CYS A 24 -8.62 21.91 -40.02
N SER A 25 -8.92 20.61 -39.84
CA SER A 25 -9.19 19.81 -38.63
C SER A 25 -9.35 20.51 -37.28
N GLY A 26 -10.41 20.12 -36.57
CA GLY A 26 -10.63 20.49 -35.17
C GLY A 26 -9.46 20.11 -34.29
N ASP A 27 -8.81 21.13 -33.75
CA ASP A 27 -7.90 21.02 -32.63
C ASP A 27 -8.74 20.83 -31.36
N ASP A 28 -8.40 19.84 -30.56
CA ASP A 28 -8.87 19.69 -29.18
C ASP A 28 -8.42 20.93 -28.40
N VAL A 29 -9.33 21.88 -28.22
CA VAL A 29 -9.01 23.16 -27.57
C VAL A 29 -8.91 22.92 -26.06
N GLU A 30 -7.69 22.71 -25.58
CA GLU A 30 -7.39 22.84 -24.16
C GLU A 30 -7.65 24.29 -23.71
N ASP A 31 -8.75 24.51 -22.98
CA ASP A 31 -9.09 25.82 -22.45
C ASP A 31 -8.15 26.16 -21.28
N THR A 32 -7.21 27.07 -21.52
CA THR A 32 -6.33 27.60 -20.46
C THR A 32 -7.16 28.36 -19.43
N VAL A 33 -6.99 28.05 -18.14
CA VAL A 33 -7.72 28.66 -17.02
C VAL A 33 -6.79 29.40 -16.07
N SER A 34 -7.31 30.29 -15.23
CA SER A 34 -6.50 30.94 -14.19
C SER A 34 -6.27 30.00 -13.00
N VAL A 35 -5.07 30.03 -12.41
CA VAL A 35 -4.75 29.29 -11.18
C VAL A 35 -5.67 29.68 -10.01
N GLN A 36 -6.25 30.88 -10.03
CA GLN A 36 -7.21 31.34 -9.02
C GLN A 36 -8.60 30.73 -9.17
N GLU A 37 -8.89 30.12 -10.31
CA GLU A 37 -10.21 29.56 -10.68
C GLU A 37 -10.27 28.03 -10.54
N VAL A 38 -9.19 27.41 -10.05
CA VAL A 38 -9.07 25.96 -9.86
C VAL A 38 -8.98 25.58 -8.38
N PRO A 39 -9.25 24.31 -8.00
CA PRO A 39 -9.14 23.86 -6.61
C PRO A 39 -7.77 24.19 -6.00
N SER A 40 -7.76 24.70 -4.76
CA SER A 40 -6.55 25.06 -4.03
C SER A 40 -5.58 23.89 -3.87
N ASP A 41 -6.11 22.67 -3.85
CA ASP A 41 -5.38 21.42 -3.67
C ASP A 41 -4.34 21.19 -4.77
N ILE A 42 -4.59 21.72 -5.98
CA ILE A 42 -3.63 21.69 -7.09
C ILE A 42 -2.37 22.47 -6.72
N SER A 43 -2.52 23.68 -6.21
CA SER A 43 -1.38 24.53 -5.81
C SER A 43 -0.63 23.97 -4.60
N LEU A 44 -1.37 23.37 -3.65
CA LEU A 44 -0.79 22.68 -2.49
C LEU A 44 0.02 21.45 -2.92
N PHE A 45 -0.50 20.64 -3.85
CA PHE A 45 0.22 19.49 -4.39
C PHE A 45 1.52 19.90 -5.08
N VAL A 46 1.46 20.90 -5.97
CA VAL A 46 2.65 21.37 -6.71
C VAL A 46 3.72 21.89 -5.76
N SER A 47 3.35 22.79 -4.84
CA SER A 47 4.32 23.37 -3.89
C SER A 47 4.92 22.32 -2.93
N GLY A 48 4.12 21.34 -2.51
CA GLY A 48 4.55 20.27 -1.60
C GLY A 48 5.44 19.22 -2.28
N ARG A 49 5.10 18.78 -3.50
CA ARG A 49 5.79 17.67 -4.20
C ARG A 49 6.92 18.16 -5.12
N PHE A 50 6.82 19.37 -5.65
CA PHE A 50 7.78 19.95 -6.59
C PHE A 50 8.31 21.30 -6.10
N SER A 51 8.92 21.31 -4.90
CA SER A 51 9.51 22.52 -4.30
C SER A 51 10.39 23.29 -5.31
N GLY A 52 10.02 24.55 -5.57
CA GLY A 52 10.71 25.46 -6.49
C GLY A 52 10.14 25.49 -7.92
N ALA A 53 9.24 24.57 -8.29
CA ALA A 53 8.52 24.62 -9.56
C ALA A 53 7.31 25.56 -9.46
N MET A 54 7.03 26.29 -10.54
CA MET A 54 5.86 27.14 -10.68
C MET A 54 4.88 26.51 -11.67
N ILE A 55 3.58 26.83 -11.53
CA ILE A 55 2.59 26.49 -12.57
C ILE A 55 2.78 27.44 -13.74
N GLU A 56 3.18 26.92 -14.90
CA GLU A 56 3.30 27.71 -16.13
C GLU A 56 1.99 27.76 -16.90
N ARG A 57 1.29 26.62 -16.96
CA ARG A 57 0.01 26.50 -17.65
C ARG A 57 -0.91 25.56 -16.89
N ILE A 58 -2.19 25.90 -16.87
CA ILE A 58 -3.24 25.00 -16.44
C ILE A 58 -4.37 25.04 -17.47
N SER A 59 -4.74 23.88 -17.97
CA SER A 59 -5.79 23.67 -18.97
C SER A 59 -6.92 22.85 -18.35
N ARG A 60 -8.16 23.14 -18.71
CA ARG A 60 -9.29 22.26 -18.40
C ARG A 60 -9.35 21.12 -19.42
N VAL A 61 -9.49 19.91 -18.93
CA VAL A 61 -9.69 18.71 -19.77
C VAL A 61 -11.16 18.32 -19.66
N SER A 62 -11.83 18.19 -20.81
CA SER A 62 -13.26 17.87 -20.90
C SER A 62 -13.53 16.38 -21.10
N GLU A 63 -12.52 15.61 -21.53
CA GLU A 63 -12.63 14.18 -21.80
C GLU A 63 -12.02 13.31 -20.68
N GLY A 64 -12.72 12.23 -20.34
CA GLY A 64 -12.30 11.28 -19.29
C GLY A 64 -12.49 11.79 -17.86
N ASP A 65 -11.77 11.18 -16.92
CA ASP A 65 -11.84 11.51 -15.48
C ASP A 65 -10.88 12.65 -15.09
N ALA A 66 -10.02 13.09 -16.01
CA ALA A 66 -9.15 14.24 -15.82
C ALA A 66 -9.98 15.53 -15.94
N GLY A 67 -9.91 16.39 -14.92
CA GLY A 67 -10.50 17.73 -14.93
C GLY A 67 -9.51 18.81 -15.34
N TYR A 68 -8.23 18.67 -14.95
CA TYR A 68 -7.20 19.67 -15.21
C TYR A 68 -5.89 19.02 -15.65
N HIS A 69 -5.22 19.66 -16.60
CA HIS A 69 -3.86 19.35 -17.03
C HIS A 69 -2.96 20.54 -16.68
N VAL A 70 -1.86 20.29 -15.96
CA VAL A 70 -0.96 21.32 -15.42
C VAL A 70 0.45 21.09 -15.95
N VAL A 71 1.05 22.13 -16.52
CA VAL A 71 2.46 22.13 -16.94
C VAL A 71 3.25 23.01 -15.97
N LEU A 72 4.31 22.46 -15.41
CA LEU A 72 5.18 23.13 -14.46
C LEU A 72 6.41 23.74 -15.14
N SER A 73 7.06 24.69 -14.47
CA SER A 73 8.24 25.41 -14.99
C SER A 73 9.51 24.58 -15.15
N ASN A 74 9.47 23.34 -14.69
CA ASN A 74 10.49 22.32 -14.93
C ASN A 74 10.02 21.28 -15.97
N ASN A 75 8.98 21.60 -16.75
CA ASN A 75 8.34 20.80 -17.77
C ASN A 75 7.69 19.49 -17.27
N VAL A 76 7.60 19.28 -15.95
CA VAL A 76 6.79 18.18 -15.39
C VAL A 76 5.32 18.49 -15.64
N GLU A 77 4.57 17.48 -16.07
CA GLU A 77 3.14 17.61 -16.31
C GLU A 77 2.36 16.85 -15.23
N VAL A 78 1.23 17.40 -14.80
CA VAL A 78 0.38 16.77 -13.79
C VAL A 78 -1.09 16.87 -14.18
N ASN A 79 -1.79 15.73 -14.18
CA ASN A 79 -3.23 15.67 -14.37
C ASN A 79 -3.94 15.58 -13.02
N PHE A 80 -5.06 16.27 -12.89
CA PHE A 80 -5.92 16.28 -11.70
C PHE A 80 -7.37 16.01 -12.09
N THR A 81 -8.15 15.45 -11.18
CA THR A 81 -9.62 15.39 -11.29
C THR A 81 -10.22 16.80 -11.18
N LYS A 82 -11.53 16.91 -11.44
CA LYS A 82 -12.27 18.18 -11.28
C LYS A 82 -12.26 18.71 -9.83
N ASP A 83 -12.05 17.83 -8.85
CA ASP A 83 -11.96 18.17 -7.43
C ASP A 83 -10.52 18.52 -7.00
N GLY A 84 -9.55 18.47 -7.92
CA GLY A 84 -8.15 18.82 -7.62
C GLY A 84 -7.31 17.67 -7.08
N VAL A 85 -7.78 16.43 -7.17
CA VAL A 85 -7.01 15.23 -6.79
C VAL A 85 -6.09 14.82 -7.93
N TRP A 86 -4.79 14.64 -7.68
CA TRP A 86 -3.85 14.25 -8.73
C TRP A 86 -4.12 12.81 -9.22
N THR A 87 -3.92 12.57 -10.50
CA THR A 87 -4.16 11.26 -11.16
C THR A 87 -2.95 10.76 -11.93
N LYS A 88 -2.16 11.67 -12.53
CA LYS A 88 -0.95 11.33 -13.29
C LYS A 88 0.09 12.42 -13.14
N VAL A 89 1.35 12.04 -13.01
CA VAL A 89 2.53 12.89 -13.18
C VAL A 89 3.33 12.35 -14.35
N SER A 90 3.66 13.18 -15.34
CA SER A 90 4.47 12.79 -16.50
C SER A 90 5.85 13.45 -16.45
N PHE A 91 6.86 12.71 -16.91
CA PHE A 91 8.25 13.14 -17.05
C PHE A 91 8.67 13.00 -18.52
N PRO A 92 8.22 13.90 -19.40
CA PRO A 92 8.30 13.71 -20.85
C PRO A 92 9.72 13.63 -21.41
N ASP A 93 10.71 14.27 -20.75
CA ASP A 93 12.10 14.28 -21.20
C ASP A 93 13.03 13.48 -20.29
N ALA A 94 14.06 12.87 -20.88
CA ALA A 94 15.10 12.15 -20.14
C ALA A 94 15.84 13.01 -19.08
N GLY A 95 15.88 14.33 -19.28
CA GLY A 95 16.44 15.27 -18.28
C GLY A 95 15.64 15.37 -16.99
N MET A 96 14.42 14.82 -16.94
CA MET A 96 13.51 14.93 -15.80
C MET A 96 13.60 13.79 -14.80
N GLN A 97 14.49 12.82 -15.01
CA GLN A 97 14.61 11.67 -14.11
C GLN A 97 15.04 12.09 -12.69
N ILE A 98 15.67 13.26 -12.52
CA ILE A 98 15.91 13.84 -11.19
C ILE A 98 14.61 14.17 -10.45
N PHE A 99 13.57 14.63 -11.16
CA PHE A 99 12.25 14.91 -10.58
C PHE A 99 11.48 13.61 -10.33
N ALA A 100 11.58 12.64 -11.24
CA ALA A 100 11.00 11.30 -11.03
C ALA A 100 11.58 10.63 -9.78
N ARG A 101 12.91 10.65 -9.63
CA ARG A 101 13.60 10.12 -8.44
C ARG A 101 13.16 10.84 -7.18
N LYS A 102 13.06 12.17 -7.19
CA LYS A 102 12.59 12.94 -6.04
C LYS A 102 11.13 12.61 -5.69
N PHE A 103 10.28 12.38 -6.68
CA PHE A 103 8.86 12.09 -6.49
C PHE A 103 8.62 10.69 -5.91
N LEU A 104 9.37 9.69 -6.40
CA LEU A 104 9.21 8.27 -6.05
C LEU A 104 10.10 7.82 -4.88
N GLY A 105 11.21 8.51 -4.60
CA GLY A 105 12.13 8.19 -3.50
C GLY A 105 12.63 6.75 -3.57
N GLU A 106 12.47 6.00 -2.49
CA GLU A 106 12.91 4.60 -2.37
C GLU A 106 12.28 3.67 -3.41
N MET A 107 11.08 4.00 -3.93
CA MET A 107 10.47 3.22 -5.02
C MET A 107 11.32 3.32 -6.29
N TYR A 108 11.89 4.50 -6.58
CA TYR A 108 12.80 4.68 -7.71
C TYR A 108 14.07 3.86 -7.51
N ASP A 109 14.66 3.95 -6.32
CA ASP A 109 15.89 3.24 -5.98
C ASP A 109 15.69 1.71 -6.06
N PHE A 110 14.51 1.22 -5.66
CA PHE A 110 14.14 -0.20 -5.83
C PHE A 110 14.15 -0.61 -7.31
N MET A 111 13.51 0.18 -8.18
CA MET A 111 13.45 -0.14 -9.60
C MET A 111 14.83 -0.08 -10.26
N GLU A 112 15.64 0.93 -9.92
CA GLU A 112 17.02 1.07 -10.41
C GLU A 112 17.90 -0.10 -9.95
N ALA A 113 17.77 -0.54 -8.70
CA ALA A 113 18.50 -1.71 -8.19
C ALA A 113 18.13 -3.01 -8.93
N LYS A 114 16.88 -3.12 -9.42
CA LYS A 114 16.38 -4.33 -10.09
C LYS A 114 16.68 -4.36 -11.58
N PHE A 115 16.65 -3.21 -12.25
CA PHE A 115 16.72 -3.14 -13.72
C PHE A 115 17.94 -2.39 -14.24
N GLY A 116 18.74 -1.77 -13.36
CA GLY A 116 19.83 -0.89 -13.75
C GLY A 116 19.31 0.51 -14.13
N GLU A 117 19.99 1.14 -15.08
CA GLU A 117 19.60 2.47 -15.55
C GLU A 117 18.23 2.41 -16.24
N ILE A 118 17.23 2.96 -15.57
CA ILE A 118 15.85 3.06 -16.04
C ILE A 118 15.39 4.51 -16.04
N SER A 119 14.45 4.80 -16.93
CA SER A 119 13.70 6.05 -16.90
C SER A 119 12.24 5.78 -16.58
N VAL A 120 11.65 6.62 -15.74
CA VAL A 120 10.21 6.64 -15.45
C VAL A 120 9.59 7.71 -16.34
N SER A 121 8.63 7.32 -17.17
CA SER A 121 7.91 8.22 -18.08
C SER A 121 6.72 8.88 -17.40
N ALA A 122 6.04 8.15 -16.50
CA ALA A 122 4.90 8.65 -15.77
C ALA A 122 4.66 7.90 -14.45
N VAL A 123 3.93 8.54 -13.54
CA VAL A 123 3.44 7.93 -12.30
C VAL A 123 1.95 8.22 -12.18
N TYR A 124 1.15 7.19 -11.95
CA TYR A 124 -0.30 7.26 -11.82
C TYR A 124 -0.70 7.07 -10.36
N ALA A 125 -1.69 7.84 -9.90
CA ALA A 125 -2.38 7.55 -8.65
C ALA A 125 -3.29 6.33 -8.87
N VAL A 126 -3.13 5.31 -8.03
CA VAL A 126 -3.97 4.11 -8.06
C VAL A 126 -4.48 3.81 -6.65
N LYS A 127 -5.56 3.04 -6.51
CA LYS A 127 -6.19 2.76 -5.22
C LYS A 127 -5.20 2.17 -4.21
N GLU A 128 -4.27 1.34 -4.68
CA GLU A 128 -3.26 0.68 -3.85
C GLU A 128 -2.11 1.60 -3.42
N GLY A 129 -1.90 2.71 -4.14
CA GLY A 129 -0.75 3.59 -4.00
C GLY A 129 -0.40 4.28 -5.31
N VAL A 130 0.71 3.90 -5.94
CA VAL A 130 1.16 4.50 -7.20
C VAL A 130 1.57 3.44 -8.21
N SER A 131 1.30 3.70 -9.49
CA SER A 131 1.78 2.89 -10.61
C SER A 131 2.82 3.68 -11.40
N ALA A 132 4.08 3.23 -11.42
CA ALA A 132 5.17 3.86 -12.16
C ALA A 132 5.30 3.22 -13.54
N GLU A 133 5.17 4.02 -14.59
CA GLU A 133 5.40 3.61 -15.98
C GLU A 133 6.86 3.83 -16.34
N LEU A 134 7.52 2.76 -16.75
CA LEU A 134 8.90 2.76 -17.20
C LEU A 134 8.97 3.14 -18.69
N SER A 135 10.14 3.60 -19.14
CA SER A 135 10.39 3.97 -20.53
C SER A 135 10.23 2.83 -21.54
N ASP A 136 10.20 1.58 -21.08
CA ASP A 136 9.91 0.40 -21.91
C ASP A 136 8.43 0.01 -21.94
N GLY A 137 7.56 0.82 -21.34
CA GLY A 137 6.11 0.64 -21.29
C GLY A 137 5.62 -0.25 -20.15
N ARG A 138 6.50 -0.90 -19.37
CA ARG A 138 6.07 -1.66 -18.18
C ARG A 138 5.53 -0.72 -17.12
N ARG A 139 4.47 -1.15 -16.41
CA ARG A 139 3.95 -0.45 -15.24
C ARG A 139 4.18 -1.27 -13.98
N MET A 140 4.72 -0.62 -12.95
CA MET A 140 5.02 -1.23 -11.66
C MET A 140 4.22 -0.56 -10.57
N VAL A 141 3.48 -1.35 -9.80
CA VAL A 141 2.62 -0.84 -8.73
C VAL A 141 3.35 -0.91 -7.41
N PHE A 142 3.25 0.16 -6.63
CA PHE A 142 3.77 0.29 -5.28
C PHE A 142 2.64 0.66 -4.34
N GLN A 143 2.63 0.03 -3.18
CA GLN A 143 1.68 0.34 -2.12
C GLN A 143 1.97 1.72 -1.51
N HIS A 144 0.92 2.45 -1.10
CA HIS A 144 1.03 3.78 -0.50
C HIS A 144 1.98 3.83 0.71
N GLU A 145 1.96 2.76 1.52
CA GLU A 145 2.76 2.62 2.73
C GLU A 145 3.90 1.61 2.56
N GLY A 146 5.06 1.96 3.09
CA GLY A 146 6.26 1.11 3.10
C GLY A 146 6.91 0.92 1.74
N ASN A 147 6.49 1.65 0.71
CA ASN A 147 7.06 1.64 -0.64
C ASN A 147 7.17 0.23 -1.24
N ARG A 148 6.27 -0.69 -0.84
CA ARG A 148 6.35 -2.10 -1.23
C ARG A 148 5.87 -2.28 -2.66
N CYS A 149 6.73 -2.84 -3.51
CA CYS A 149 6.34 -3.26 -4.85
C CYS A 149 5.30 -4.38 -4.78
N LEU A 150 4.19 -4.22 -5.51
CA LEU A 150 3.09 -5.20 -5.58
C LEU A 150 3.17 -6.09 -6.82
N GLY A 151 3.89 -5.67 -7.85
CA GLY A 151 4.07 -6.38 -9.11
C GLY A 151 3.91 -5.49 -10.33
N TYR A 152 3.68 -6.12 -11.48
CA TYR A 152 3.41 -5.47 -12.75
C TYR A 152 1.92 -5.30 -12.98
N GLU A 153 1.52 -4.10 -13.42
CA GLU A 153 0.15 -3.80 -13.86
C GLU A 153 0.00 -4.09 -15.36
N TYR A 154 -1.09 -4.77 -15.71
CA TYR A 154 -1.49 -5.02 -17.09
C TYR A 154 -2.93 -4.52 -17.30
N SER A 155 -3.34 -4.30 -18.56
CA SER A 155 -4.77 -4.20 -18.85
C SER A 155 -5.47 -5.48 -18.41
N VAL A 156 -6.76 -5.40 -18.05
CA VAL A 156 -7.54 -6.58 -17.62
C VAL A 156 -7.46 -7.68 -18.68
N GLU A 157 -7.70 -7.34 -19.95
CA GLU A 157 -7.63 -8.26 -21.10
C GLU A 157 -6.29 -9.00 -21.14
N THR A 158 -5.17 -8.26 -21.10
CA THR A 158 -3.83 -8.83 -21.13
C THR A 158 -3.53 -9.64 -19.86
N GLY A 159 -3.95 -9.14 -18.70
CA GLY A 159 -3.74 -9.78 -17.41
C GLY A 159 -4.45 -11.11 -17.30
N GLU A 160 -5.68 -11.22 -17.83
CA GLU A 160 -6.46 -12.45 -17.84
C GLU A 160 -5.80 -13.56 -18.68
N GLU A 161 -5.09 -13.21 -19.75
CA GLU A 161 -4.30 -14.18 -20.53
C GLU A 161 -3.18 -14.82 -19.71
N TYR A 162 -2.64 -14.10 -18.72
CA TYR A 162 -1.58 -14.59 -17.83
C TYR A 162 -2.11 -15.34 -16.59
N LEU A 163 -3.42 -15.27 -16.31
CA LEU A 163 -4.01 -16.00 -15.19
C LEU A 163 -4.15 -17.49 -15.55
N PRO A 164 -3.66 -18.42 -14.70
CA PRO A 164 -3.95 -19.84 -14.86
C PRO A 164 -5.46 -20.12 -14.82
N GLU A 165 -5.93 -21.12 -15.57
CA GLU A 165 -7.36 -21.51 -15.57
C GLU A 165 -7.89 -21.79 -14.16
N LYS A 166 -7.08 -22.42 -13.29
CA LYS A 166 -7.42 -22.65 -11.88
C LYS A 166 -7.73 -21.36 -11.11
N VAL A 167 -7.06 -20.25 -11.42
CA VAL A 167 -7.31 -18.93 -10.81
C VAL A 167 -8.64 -18.38 -11.33
N LYS A 168 -8.88 -18.45 -12.64
CA LYS A 168 -10.14 -18.01 -13.26
C LYS A 168 -11.34 -18.79 -12.73
N ASP A 169 -11.24 -20.11 -12.67
CA ASP A 169 -12.28 -20.99 -12.10
C ASP A 169 -12.59 -20.63 -10.64
N CYS A 170 -11.55 -20.34 -9.86
CA CYS A 170 -11.72 -19.95 -8.45
C CYS A 170 -12.41 -18.59 -8.32
N ILE A 171 -12.07 -17.61 -9.16
CA ILE A 171 -12.74 -16.31 -9.21
C ILE A 171 -14.21 -16.49 -9.61
N GLN A 172 -14.49 -17.26 -10.68
CA GLN A 172 -15.85 -17.53 -11.16
C GLN A 172 -16.71 -18.26 -10.11
N GLN A 173 -16.12 -19.17 -9.33
CA GLN A 173 -16.82 -19.82 -8.21
C GLN A 173 -17.12 -18.82 -7.08
N ALA A 174 -16.16 -17.97 -6.74
CA ALA A 174 -16.26 -17.02 -5.64
C ALA A 174 -17.18 -15.83 -5.96
N PHE A 175 -17.15 -15.36 -7.21
CA PHE A 175 -17.85 -14.18 -7.70
C PHE A 175 -18.49 -14.48 -9.08
N PRO A 176 -19.58 -15.26 -9.13
CA PRO A 176 -20.15 -15.70 -10.40
C PRO A 176 -20.59 -14.58 -11.34
N ASP A 177 -21.04 -13.47 -10.76
CA ASP A 177 -21.49 -12.27 -11.49
C ASP A 177 -20.50 -11.10 -11.37
N GLY A 178 -19.32 -11.34 -10.79
CA GLY A 178 -18.32 -10.32 -10.54
C GLY A 178 -17.49 -9.99 -11.78
N THR A 179 -17.09 -8.74 -11.91
CA THR A 179 -16.24 -8.25 -13.00
C THR A 179 -14.81 -8.09 -12.50
N VAL A 180 -13.83 -8.70 -13.18
CA VAL A 180 -12.43 -8.42 -12.90
C VAL A 180 -12.10 -7.00 -13.38
N THR A 181 -11.66 -6.15 -12.46
CA THR A 181 -11.41 -4.72 -12.76
C THR A 181 -9.92 -4.39 -12.80
N ARG A 182 -9.07 -5.20 -12.15
CA ARG A 182 -7.63 -4.97 -12.10
C ARG A 182 -6.87 -6.26 -11.82
N ILE A 183 -5.71 -6.40 -12.47
CA ILE A 183 -4.79 -7.51 -12.28
C ILE A 183 -3.38 -6.96 -12.07
N ILE A 184 -2.75 -7.36 -10.97
CA ILE A 184 -1.32 -7.14 -10.73
C ILE A 184 -0.63 -8.49 -10.64
N LEU A 185 0.42 -8.67 -11.44
CA LEU A 185 1.20 -9.89 -11.52
C LEU A 185 2.52 -9.73 -10.77
N GLY A 186 2.72 -10.55 -9.75
CA GLY A 186 3.99 -10.64 -9.05
C GLY A 186 5.04 -11.37 -9.88
N SER A 187 6.31 -11.07 -9.60
CA SER A 187 7.45 -11.70 -10.28
C SER A 187 8.56 -12.03 -9.30
N GLU A 188 9.13 -13.23 -9.42
CA GLU A 188 10.27 -13.67 -8.60
C GLU A 188 11.51 -12.79 -8.83
N VAL A 189 11.61 -12.10 -9.98
CA VAL A 189 12.67 -11.11 -10.25
C VAL A 189 12.56 -9.91 -9.29
N LEU A 190 11.33 -9.51 -8.96
CA LEU A 190 11.06 -8.41 -8.04
C LEU A 190 11.29 -8.88 -6.59
N ASP A 191 10.65 -9.96 -6.20
CA ASP A 191 10.80 -10.57 -4.88
C ASP A 191 10.29 -12.02 -4.92
N ALA A 192 11.12 -12.97 -4.50
CA ALA A 192 10.77 -14.40 -4.48
C ALA A 192 9.62 -14.75 -3.51
N SER A 193 9.31 -13.87 -2.56
CA SER A 193 8.20 -14.01 -1.62
C SER A 193 6.91 -13.33 -2.09
N MET A 194 6.96 -12.62 -3.23
CA MET A 194 5.81 -11.90 -3.77
C MET A 194 4.68 -12.86 -4.15
N LEU A 195 3.44 -12.46 -3.85
CA LEU A 195 2.26 -13.15 -4.34
C LEU A 195 2.19 -13.03 -5.86
N ALA A 196 1.87 -14.13 -6.54
CA ALA A 196 1.94 -14.20 -7.99
C ALA A 196 0.78 -13.45 -8.66
N TYR A 197 -0.41 -13.52 -8.08
CA TYR A 197 -1.59 -12.91 -8.68
C TYR A 197 -2.39 -12.13 -7.64
N ARG A 198 -2.69 -10.87 -7.97
CA ARG A 198 -3.60 -10.00 -7.24
C ARG A 198 -4.70 -9.58 -8.20
N VAL A 199 -5.93 -9.93 -7.86
CA VAL A 199 -7.08 -9.71 -8.75
C VAL A 199 -8.13 -8.96 -7.98
N TRP A 200 -8.56 -7.82 -8.53
CA TRP A 200 -9.68 -7.06 -8.01
C TRP A 200 -10.95 -7.45 -8.76
N VAL A 201 -12.02 -7.65 -7.98
CA VAL A 201 -13.35 -7.94 -8.48
C VAL A 201 -14.30 -6.85 -8.02
N ASP A 202 -15.05 -6.29 -8.96
CA ASP A 202 -15.99 -5.19 -8.79
C ASP A 202 -15.39 -3.97 -8.09
N ASP A 203 -14.06 -3.79 -8.21
CA ASP A 203 -13.32 -2.72 -7.54
C ASP A 203 -13.45 -2.70 -5.99
N THR A 204 -14.00 -3.78 -5.44
CA THR A 204 -14.46 -3.90 -4.05
C THR A 204 -13.71 -5.01 -3.32
N TYR A 205 -13.45 -6.13 -4.00
CA TYR A 205 -12.83 -7.31 -3.39
C TYR A 205 -11.44 -7.55 -3.97
N LEU A 206 -10.46 -7.78 -3.10
CA LEU A 206 -9.11 -8.20 -3.47
C LEU A 206 -8.95 -9.70 -3.24
N PHE A 207 -8.60 -10.42 -4.30
CA PHE A 207 -8.32 -11.85 -4.26
C PHE A 207 -6.83 -12.11 -4.57
N LEU A 208 -6.15 -12.80 -3.66
CA LEU A 208 -4.73 -13.07 -3.71
C LEU A 208 -4.46 -14.56 -3.95
N PHE A 209 -3.50 -14.85 -4.83
CA PHE A 209 -3.09 -16.21 -5.17
C PHE A 209 -1.57 -16.38 -5.14
N ASN A 210 -1.13 -17.58 -4.77
CA ASN A 210 0.26 -17.99 -4.89
C ASN A 210 0.61 -18.39 -6.35
N LYS A 211 1.88 -18.73 -6.59
CA LYS A 211 2.38 -19.10 -7.93
C LYS A 211 1.81 -20.42 -8.46
N GLU A 212 1.29 -21.27 -7.58
CA GLU A 212 0.57 -22.50 -7.93
C GLU A 212 -0.90 -22.25 -8.29
N GLY A 213 -1.34 -20.99 -8.30
CA GLY A 213 -2.73 -20.59 -8.57
C GLY A 213 -3.69 -20.97 -7.44
N GLU A 214 -3.19 -21.18 -6.23
CA GLU A 214 -4.01 -21.40 -5.04
C GLU A 214 -4.27 -20.08 -4.35
N TRP A 215 -5.53 -19.85 -3.99
CA TRP A 215 -5.89 -18.65 -3.26
C TRP A 215 -5.29 -18.65 -1.85
N THR A 216 -4.84 -17.49 -1.42
CA THR A 216 -4.22 -17.26 -0.10
C THR A 216 -4.99 -16.24 0.73
N SER A 217 -5.72 -15.32 0.10
CA SER A 217 -6.53 -14.35 0.82
C SER A 217 -7.62 -13.78 -0.06
N VAL A 218 -8.78 -13.49 0.53
CA VAL A 218 -9.84 -12.69 -0.06
C VAL A 218 -10.33 -11.67 0.96
N SER A 219 -10.40 -10.40 0.59
CA SER A 219 -10.83 -9.30 1.46
C SER A 219 -11.71 -8.32 0.71
N GLY A 220 -12.66 -7.69 1.42
CA GLY A 220 -13.25 -6.43 0.99
C GLY A 220 -12.27 -5.28 1.29
N GLU A 221 -11.99 -4.43 0.32
CA GLU A 221 -10.96 -3.39 0.39
C GLU A 221 -11.50 -1.99 0.02
N PHE A 222 -10.69 -0.97 0.34
CA PHE A 222 -10.78 0.46 -0.02
C PHE A 222 -11.99 1.25 0.48
N GLU A 223 -13.22 0.84 0.16
CA GLU A 223 -14.41 1.61 0.47
C GLU A 223 -15.13 1.02 1.68
N ARG A 224 -15.05 1.74 2.80
CA ARG A 224 -15.85 1.41 3.96
C ARG A 224 -17.31 1.77 3.66
N VAL A 225 -18.19 0.79 3.79
CA VAL A 225 -19.64 0.89 3.65
C VAL A 225 -20.30 1.04 5.01
N ALA A 226 -21.34 1.88 5.08
CA ALA A 226 -22.14 2.04 6.29
C ALA A 226 -22.76 0.69 6.71
N ALA A 227 -22.52 0.28 7.96
CA ALA A 227 -23.07 -0.96 8.50
C ALA A 227 -24.23 -0.68 9.46
N GLY A 228 -25.47 -0.77 8.96
CA GLY A 228 -26.68 -0.72 9.79
C GLY A 228 -27.13 0.70 10.18
N ARG A 229 -27.77 0.86 11.36
CA ARG A 229 -28.22 2.15 11.90
C ARG A 229 -27.11 2.75 12.76
N GLY A 230 -26.16 3.43 12.13
CA GLY A 230 -25.08 4.19 12.75
C GLY A 230 -24.09 4.70 11.69
N ASP A 231 -23.23 5.65 12.06
CA ASP A 231 -22.21 6.23 11.17
C ASP A 231 -20.95 5.35 11.02
N GLU A 232 -21.00 4.08 11.42
CA GLU A 232 -19.85 3.18 11.39
C GLU A 232 -19.59 2.67 9.97
N MET A 233 -18.44 3.06 9.43
CA MET A 233 -17.98 2.71 8.08
C MET A 233 -17.09 1.46 8.20
N LEU A 234 -17.57 0.33 7.64
CA LEU A 234 -16.92 -0.98 7.71
C LEU A 234 -16.50 -1.49 6.32
N PHE A 235 -15.47 -2.35 6.26
CA PHE A 235 -15.16 -3.03 5.01
C PHE A 235 -16.37 -3.84 4.47
N PRO A 236 -16.45 -4.02 3.15
CA PRO A 236 -17.46 -4.86 2.51
C PRO A 236 -17.43 -6.28 3.08
N ALA A 237 -18.61 -6.85 3.35
CA ALA A 237 -18.71 -8.25 3.72
C ALA A 237 -18.49 -9.12 2.50
N LEU A 238 -17.82 -10.26 2.67
CA LEU A 238 -17.64 -11.22 1.60
C LEU A 238 -18.97 -11.88 1.22
N PRO A 239 -19.22 -12.11 -0.08
CA PRO A 239 -20.43 -12.80 -0.53
C PRO A 239 -20.43 -14.28 -0.08
N GLN A 240 -21.62 -14.86 0.08
CA GLN A 240 -21.78 -16.24 0.55
C GLN A 240 -21.08 -17.28 -0.34
N THR A 241 -20.95 -16.98 -1.64
CA THR A 241 -20.24 -17.80 -2.62
C THR A 241 -18.76 -17.98 -2.28
N VAL A 242 -18.11 -16.98 -1.67
CA VAL A 242 -16.73 -17.11 -1.17
C VAL A 242 -16.62 -18.17 -0.09
N PHE A 243 -17.64 -18.33 0.77
CA PHE A 243 -17.62 -19.33 1.84
C PHE A 243 -17.72 -20.77 1.30
N SER A 244 -18.15 -20.95 0.04
CA SER A 244 -18.09 -22.27 -0.62
C SER A 244 -16.66 -22.75 -0.89
N LEU A 245 -15.67 -21.85 -0.87
CA LEU A 245 -14.26 -22.19 -0.97
C LEU A 245 -13.68 -22.76 0.33
N LEU A 246 -14.40 -22.59 1.45
CA LEU A 246 -13.95 -22.99 2.77
C LEU A 246 -14.44 -24.40 3.11
N PRO A 247 -13.63 -25.21 3.82
CA PRO A 247 -14.11 -26.46 4.39
C PRO A 247 -15.31 -26.22 5.32
N GLN A 248 -16.35 -27.05 5.24
CA GLN A 248 -17.56 -26.92 6.06
C GLN A 248 -17.25 -26.77 7.57
N ARG A 249 -16.27 -27.51 8.08
CA ARG A 249 -15.85 -27.46 9.49
C ARG A 249 -15.35 -26.08 9.94
N VAL A 250 -14.73 -25.31 9.04
CA VAL A 250 -14.30 -23.94 9.34
C VAL A 250 -15.53 -23.07 9.61
N MET A 251 -16.55 -23.16 8.77
CA MET A 251 -17.78 -22.38 8.95
C MET A 251 -18.59 -22.84 10.16
N GLU A 252 -18.58 -24.14 10.49
CA GLU A 252 -19.17 -24.66 11.73
C GLU A 252 -18.48 -24.08 12.97
N GLU A 253 -17.16 -23.99 12.98
CA GLU A 253 -16.41 -23.35 14.06
C GLU A 253 -16.75 -21.87 14.16
N VAL A 254 -16.73 -21.13 13.05
CA VAL A 254 -17.12 -19.70 13.05
C VAL A 254 -18.52 -19.53 13.63
N GLY A 255 -19.49 -20.36 13.23
CA GLY A 255 -20.86 -20.31 13.75
C GLY A 255 -20.99 -20.61 15.25
N LYS A 256 -20.06 -21.35 15.86
CA LYS A 256 -20.04 -21.59 17.32
C LYS A 256 -19.58 -20.36 18.10
N TYR A 257 -18.59 -19.64 17.57
CA TYR A 257 -17.98 -18.51 18.27
C TYR A 257 -18.68 -17.19 17.95
N GLU A 258 -19.12 -17.01 16.70
CA GLU A 258 -19.74 -15.79 16.18
C GLU A 258 -20.92 -16.14 15.24
N PRO A 259 -22.08 -16.51 15.81
CA PRO A 259 -23.30 -16.73 15.04
C PRO A 259 -23.68 -15.46 14.27
N GLY A 260 -23.76 -15.52 12.95
CA GLY A 260 -24.08 -14.35 12.12
C GLY A 260 -22.90 -13.42 11.85
N ALA A 261 -21.66 -13.91 12.00
CA ALA A 261 -20.45 -13.17 11.67
C ALA A 261 -20.53 -12.45 10.32
N ARG A 262 -20.19 -11.15 10.31
CA ARG A 262 -19.98 -10.38 9.09
C ARG A 262 -18.52 -10.52 8.68
N ILE A 263 -18.22 -11.55 7.90
CA ILE A 263 -16.85 -11.84 7.47
C ILE A 263 -16.42 -10.85 6.40
N THR A 264 -15.37 -10.05 6.65
CA THR A 264 -14.85 -9.06 5.70
C THR A 264 -13.53 -9.50 5.06
N SER A 265 -12.81 -10.43 5.67
CA SER A 265 -11.62 -11.04 5.07
C SER A 265 -11.43 -12.48 5.52
N VAL A 266 -10.79 -13.25 4.65
CA VAL A 266 -10.38 -14.63 4.88
C VAL A 266 -8.95 -14.78 4.36
N VAL A 267 -8.03 -15.16 5.24
CA VAL A 267 -6.66 -15.53 4.90
C VAL A 267 -6.49 -17.02 5.11
N ARG A 268 -5.95 -17.72 4.10
CA ARG A 268 -5.58 -19.13 4.13
C ARG A 268 -4.07 -19.28 4.11
N ASP A 269 -3.53 -19.91 5.14
CA ASP A 269 -2.14 -20.33 5.19
C ASP A 269 -1.94 -21.70 4.49
N LYS A 270 -0.71 -22.00 4.10
CA LYS A 270 -0.24 -23.26 3.49
C LYS A 270 -0.49 -24.51 4.33
N LYS A 271 -0.85 -24.38 5.61
CA LYS A 271 -1.14 -25.49 6.54
C LYS A 271 -2.63 -25.64 6.86
N ASP A 272 -3.52 -25.18 5.98
CA ASP A 272 -4.99 -25.18 6.18
C ASP A 272 -5.40 -24.44 7.48
N TYR A 273 -4.68 -23.36 7.78
CA TYR A 273 -5.09 -22.37 8.78
C TYR A 273 -5.91 -21.29 8.11
N TYR A 274 -7.05 -20.97 8.71
CA TYR A 274 -7.92 -19.92 8.21
C TYR A 274 -8.04 -18.83 9.25
N THR A 275 -7.79 -17.59 8.86
CA THR A 275 -8.09 -16.43 9.69
C THR A 275 -9.22 -15.65 9.05
N LEU A 276 -10.28 -15.42 9.81
CA LEU A 276 -11.48 -14.73 9.36
C LEU A 276 -11.67 -13.47 10.20
N GLN A 277 -11.69 -12.31 9.56
CA GLN A 277 -12.08 -11.05 10.21
C GLN A 277 -13.61 -11.02 10.32
N VAL A 278 -14.14 -11.11 11.53
CA VAL A 278 -15.58 -11.29 11.79
C VAL A 278 -16.26 -10.04 12.34
N GLN A 279 -15.49 -9.14 12.96
CA GLN A 279 -15.86 -7.80 13.41
C GLN A 279 -14.61 -6.91 13.32
N PRO A 280 -14.69 -5.57 13.37
CA PRO A 280 -13.50 -4.69 13.25
C PRO A 280 -12.41 -4.98 14.28
N ASP A 281 -12.80 -5.35 15.50
CA ASP A 281 -11.93 -5.60 16.64
C ASP A 281 -11.74 -7.11 16.93
N LYS A 282 -12.23 -7.99 16.03
CA LYS A 282 -12.26 -9.43 16.28
C LYS A 282 -11.98 -10.26 15.03
N ALA A 283 -11.04 -11.19 15.17
CA ALA A 283 -10.77 -12.23 14.18
C ALA A 283 -10.80 -13.62 14.79
N LEU A 284 -11.10 -14.62 13.97
CA LEU A 284 -11.08 -16.04 14.35
C LEU A 284 -10.00 -16.76 13.56
N CYS A 285 -9.06 -17.39 14.25
CA CYS A 285 -8.06 -18.27 13.65
C CYS A 285 -8.46 -19.72 13.89
N THR A 286 -8.79 -20.44 12.81
CA THR A 286 -9.18 -21.86 12.86
C THR A 286 -8.04 -22.75 12.39
N TYR A 287 -7.80 -23.83 13.13
CA TYR A 287 -6.73 -24.80 12.94
C TYR A 287 -7.33 -26.10 12.38
N GLU A 288 -7.16 -26.33 11.08
CA GLU A 288 -7.77 -27.45 10.34
C GLU A 288 -9.31 -27.56 10.51
N GLY A 289 -9.97 -26.46 10.88
CA GLY A 289 -11.39 -26.44 11.27
C GLY A 289 -11.72 -27.26 12.53
N LYS A 290 -10.73 -27.52 13.41
CA LYS A 290 -10.92 -28.32 14.64
C LYS A 290 -10.81 -27.52 15.92
N LYS A 291 -9.98 -26.47 15.92
CA LYS A 291 -9.75 -25.60 17.07
C LYS A 291 -9.79 -24.17 16.61
N THR A 292 -10.31 -23.30 17.46
CA THR A 292 -10.45 -21.89 17.17
C THR A 292 -9.79 -21.07 18.26
N PHE A 293 -8.89 -20.18 17.87
CA PHE A 293 -8.36 -19.11 18.71
C PHE A 293 -9.06 -17.81 18.33
N VAL A 294 -9.59 -17.12 19.33
CA VAL A 294 -10.24 -15.83 19.16
C VAL A 294 -9.21 -14.73 19.35
N ILE A 295 -8.99 -13.94 18.31
CA ILE A 295 -8.11 -12.79 18.34
C ILE A 295 -8.96 -11.55 18.68
N LYS A 296 -8.69 -10.99 19.86
CA LYS A 296 -9.21 -9.73 20.39
C LYS A 296 -8.25 -8.58 20.06
N ILE A 297 -8.57 -7.83 19.01
CA ILE A 297 -7.75 -6.72 18.52
C ILE A 297 -7.88 -5.51 19.45
N ASP A 298 -9.06 -5.30 20.03
CA ASP A 298 -9.33 -4.29 21.07
C ASP A 298 -8.32 -4.38 22.23
N LYS A 299 -8.01 -5.59 22.72
CA LYS A 299 -7.05 -5.78 23.83
C LYS A 299 -5.64 -5.34 23.49
N VAL A 300 -5.25 -5.46 22.22
CA VAL A 300 -3.96 -4.96 21.73
C VAL A 300 -3.99 -3.44 21.65
N GLN A 301 -5.06 -2.87 21.08
CA GLN A 301 -5.24 -1.42 20.96
C GLN A 301 -5.24 -0.75 22.34
N ASP A 302 -6.06 -1.24 23.28
CA ASP A 302 -6.13 -0.79 24.67
C ASP A 302 -4.74 -0.72 25.32
N PHE A 303 -3.88 -1.73 25.07
CA PHE A 303 -2.52 -1.75 25.62
C PHE A 303 -1.68 -0.63 25.03
N LEU A 304 -1.72 -0.47 23.69
CA LEU A 304 -0.88 0.47 22.95
C LEU A 304 -1.27 1.93 23.17
N GLU A 305 -2.56 2.23 23.33
CA GLU A 305 -3.08 3.58 23.58
C GLU A 305 -2.53 4.22 24.87
N ASN A 306 -2.06 3.41 25.82
CA ASN A 306 -1.39 3.93 27.03
C ASN A 306 -0.02 4.55 26.75
N TYR A 307 0.59 4.24 25.62
CA TYR A 307 1.99 4.58 25.31
C TYR A 307 2.15 5.35 24.00
N PHE A 308 1.20 5.20 23.07
CA PHE A 308 1.25 5.79 21.75
C PHE A 308 -0.09 6.47 21.47
N THR A 309 -0.04 7.76 21.13
CA THR A 309 -1.24 8.59 20.92
C THR A 309 -1.84 8.46 19.52
N GLU A 310 -1.11 7.89 18.56
CA GLU A 310 -1.49 7.83 17.14
C GLU A 310 -1.28 6.43 16.55
N VAL A 311 -1.79 5.39 17.20
CA VAL A 311 -1.74 4.02 16.65
C VAL A 311 -2.89 3.79 15.68
N HIS A 312 -2.94 4.57 14.61
CA HIS A 312 -3.99 4.41 13.59
C HIS A 312 -3.70 3.26 12.62
N GLN A 313 -2.44 2.81 12.56
CA GLN A 313 -1.99 1.76 11.67
C GLN A 313 -1.08 0.82 12.44
N LEU A 314 -1.41 -0.47 12.38
CA LEU A 314 -0.63 -1.54 13.00
C LEU A 314 -0.82 -2.80 12.17
N THR A 315 0.21 -3.63 12.11
CA THR A 315 0.14 -4.96 11.50
C THR A 315 0.02 -5.99 12.61
N ILE A 316 -1.07 -6.77 12.62
CA ILE A 316 -1.23 -7.91 13.53
C ILE A 316 -0.98 -9.20 12.77
N SER A 317 -0.17 -10.06 13.37
CA SER A 317 0.05 -11.44 12.95
C SER A 317 -0.01 -12.36 14.16
N TRP A 318 -0.08 -13.66 13.92
CA TRP A 318 -0.15 -14.67 14.96
C TRP A 318 0.59 -15.93 14.54
N ASN A 319 0.96 -16.75 15.52
CA ASN A 319 1.62 -18.02 15.26
C ASN A 319 0.63 -19.17 14.99
N HIS A 320 1.16 -20.24 14.41
CA HIS A 320 0.40 -21.47 14.12
C HIS A 320 0.42 -22.48 15.28
N ASP A 321 0.72 -22.07 16.50
CA ASP A 321 0.65 -22.93 17.69
C ASP A 321 -0.58 -22.58 18.52
N TYR A 322 -1.65 -23.36 18.37
CA TYR A 322 -2.89 -23.15 19.11
C TYR A 322 -2.78 -23.43 20.61
N ASN A 323 -1.78 -24.22 21.05
CA ASN A 323 -1.57 -24.48 22.48
C ASN A 323 -0.90 -23.28 23.15
N HIS A 324 -0.08 -22.56 22.38
CA HIS A 324 0.67 -21.40 22.81
C HIS A 324 0.48 -20.26 21.82
N PRO A 325 -0.75 -19.72 21.69
CA PRO A 325 -1.02 -18.66 20.75
C PRO A 325 -0.22 -17.41 21.11
N LEU A 326 0.42 -16.85 20.10
CA LEU A 326 1.19 -15.63 20.15
C LEU A 326 0.58 -14.63 19.17
N VAL A 327 0.47 -13.39 19.60
CA VAL A 327 0.02 -12.27 18.77
C VAL A 327 1.19 -11.32 18.64
N SER A 328 1.67 -11.11 17.42
CA SER A 328 2.75 -10.18 17.10
C SER A 328 2.16 -8.93 16.46
N VAL A 329 2.62 -7.78 16.91
CA VAL A 329 2.12 -6.47 16.47
C VAL A 329 3.30 -5.62 16.06
N THR A 330 3.24 -5.02 14.88
CA THR A 330 4.27 -4.09 14.40
C THR A 330 3.64 -2.75 14.10
N LEU A 331 4.29 -1.69 14.57
CA LEU A 331 3.89 -0.31 14.34
C LEU A 331 4.72 0.31 13.19
N PRO A 332 4.16 1.29 12.46
CA PRO A 332 4.87 1.99 11.38
C PRO A 332 6.16 2.66 11.84
N ASN A 333 6.22 3.09 13.09
CA ASN A 333 7.42 3.67 13.68
C ASN A 333 8.50 2.61 14.01
N GLY A 334 8.35 1.34 13.64
CA GLY A 334 9.35 0.29 13.85
C GLY A 334 9.26 -0.43 15.20
N PHE A 335 8.42 0.03 16.13
CA PHE A 335 8.16 -0.74 17.34
C PHE A 335 7.45 -2.06 17.01
N SER A 336 7.80 -3.12 17.73
CA SER A 336 7.10 -4.40 17.66
C SER A 336 6.88 -5.00 19.04
N PHE A 337 5.77 -5.73 19.16
CA PHE A 337 5.25 -6.28 20.40
C PHE A 337 4.89 -7.74 20.18
N LEU A 338 5.17 -8.57 21.18
CA LEU A 338 4.75 -9.95 21.21
C LEU A 338 3.88 -10.17 22.44
N PHE A 339 2.68 -10.70 22.26
CA PHE A 339 1.75 -11.05 23.33
C PHE A 339 1.50 -12.56 23.34
N ASN A 340 1.19 -13.11 24.51
CA ASN A 340 0.60 -14.44 24.59
C ASN A 340 -0.92 -14.41 24.36
N GLY A 341 -1.57 -15.58 24.30
CA GLY A 341 -3.02 -15.70 24.13
C GLY A 341 -3.91 -15.03 25.18
N ASN A 342 -3.34 -14.60 26.30
CA ASN A 342 -4.03 -13.83 27.33
C ASN A 342 -3.73 -12.33 27.23
N TYR A 343 -3.14 -11.87 26.12
CA TYR A 343 -2.77 -10.48 25.86
C TYR A 343 -1.80 -9.89 26.89
N LYS A 344 -1.00 -10.75 27.54
CA LYS A 344 0.15 -10.29 28.32
C LYS A 344 1.34 -10.16 27.38
N TRP A 345 1.98 -8.99 27.39
CA TRP A 345 3.19 -8.77 26.62
C TRP A 345 4.31 -9.71 27.11
N LEU A 346 4.98 -10.30 26.15
CA LEU A 346 6.17 -11.14 26.28
C LEU A 346 7.40 -10.36 25.84
N ARG A 347 7.34 -9.64 24.72
CA ARG A 347 8.45 -8.85 24.22
C ARG A 347 7.98 -7.50 23.71
N ILE A 348 8.80 -6.49 23.93
CA ILE A 348 8.65 -5.16 23.37
C ILE A 348 9.99 -4.78 22.77
N ASN A 349 10.02 -4.50 21.48
CA ASN A 349 11.21 -4.16 20.71
C ASN A 349 10.99 -2.79 20.06
N GLY A 350 11.86 -1.83 20.35
CA GLY A 350 11.80 -0.48 19.79
C GLY A 350 12.26 -0.39 18.34
N GLY A 351 12.65 -1.49 17.70
CA GLY A 351 13.11 -1.48 16.31
C GLY A 351 14.41 -0.68 16.13
N GLY A 352 15.26 -0.65 17.17
CA GLY A 352 16.45 0.20 17.24
C GLY A 352 16.22 1.58 17.88
N GLN A 353 14.98 1.91 18.25
CA GLN A 353 14.68 3.11 19.03
C GLN A 353 14.70 2.84 20.53
N ILE A 354 14.98 3.89 21.29
CA ILE A 354 14.96 3.87 22.74
C ILE A 354 13.50 3.89 23.21
N TRP A 355 13.19 3.09 24.22
CA TRP A 355 11.88 3.08 24.87
C TRP A 355 11.55 4.46 25.47
N PRO A 356 10.33 4.99 25.28
CA PRO A 356 9.90 6.19 25.97
C PRO A 356 9.76 5.95 27.48
N ASP A 357 10.01 6.99 28.28
CA ASP A 357 9.94 6.94 29.75
C ASP A 357 8.60 6.41 30.28
N SER A 358 7.51 6.63 29.54
CA SER A 358 6.16 6.14 29.86
C SER A 358 6.09 4.61 29.93
N MET A 359 7.02 3.89 29.30
CA MET A 359 7.08 2.42 29.31
C MET A 359 7.93 1.86 30.45
N PHE A 360 8.78 2.64 31.11
CA PHE A 360 9.59 2.15 32.24
C PHE A 360 8.78 1.57 33.42
N PRO A 361 7.56 2.05 33.73
CA PRO A 361 6.68 1.39 34.70
C PRO A 361 6.29 -0.06 34.37
N LEU A 362 6.52 -0.53 33.14
CA LEU A 362 6.34 -1.94 32.76
C LEU A 362 7.40 -2.87 33.36
N LEU A 363 8.53 -2.33 33.81
CA LEU A 363 9.66 -3.09 34.34
C LEU A 363 9.64 -3.11 35.87
N PRO A 364 10.12 -4.21 36.51
CA PRO A 364 10.39 -4.22 37.93
C PRO A 364 11.33 -3.08 38.34
N SER A 365 11.07 -2.45 39.48
CA SER A 365 11.85 -1.30 39.96
C SER A 365 13.35 -1.59 40.08
N GLY A 366 13.73 -2.84 40.41
CA GLY A 366 15.12 -3.28 40.45
C GLY A 366 15.86 -3.13 39.12
N ILE A 367 15.19 -3.37 37.99
CA ILE A 367 15.78 -3.19 36.65
C ILE A 367 16.03 -1.69 36.40
N ILE A 368 15.03 -0.86 36.69
CA ILE A 368 15.13 0.60 36.51
C ILE A 368 16.23 1.19 37.40
N SER A 369 16.33 0.76 38.66
CA SER A 369 17.38 1.19 39.58
C SER A 369 18.76 0.75 39.11
N TYR A 370 18.92 -0.48 38.62
CA TYR A 370 20.19 -0.95 38.08
C TYR A 370 20.60 -0.14 36.85
N TRP A 371 19.70 0.03 35.88
CA TRP A 371 19.95 0.82 34.68
C TRP A 371 20.39 2.26 35.00
N LYS A 372 19.64 2.95 35.87
CA LYS A 372 19.97 4.33 36.29
C LYS A 372 21.33 4.47 36.97
N ASN A 373 21.80 3.43 37.66
CA ASN A 373 23.08 3.46 38.37
C ASN A 373 24.27 3.02 37.50
N THR A 374 24.02 2.29 36.41
CA THR A 374 25.07 1.64 35.63
C THR A 374 25.21 2.21 34.21
N ALA A 375 24.11 2.62 33.57
CA ALA A 375 24.12 3.08 32.18
C ALA A 375 22.93 4.03 31.87
N ALA A 376 22.68 5.03 32.73
CA ALA A 376 21.54 5.93 32.59
C ALA A 376 21.50 6.73 31.28
N ASP A 377 22.67 6.94 30.67
CA ASP A 377 22.87 7.61 29.39
C ASP A 377 22.73 6.67 28.19
N VAL A 378 22.59 5.36 28.42
CA VAL A 378 22.43 4.33 27.38
C VAL A 378 20.99 3.81 27.41
N GLY A 379 20.18 4.19 26.41
CA GLY A 379 18.76 3.84 26.38
C GLY A 379 18.46 2.35 26.19
N ILE A 380 17.35 1.89 26.77
CA ILE A 380 16.80 0.54 26.57
C ILE A 380 16.08 0.47 25.22
N THR A 381 16.34 -0.56 24.43
CA THR A 381 15.75 -0.73 23.09
C THR A 381 14.90 -1.98 22.96
N ASP A 382 15.18 -3.04 23.71
CA ASP A 382 14.40 -4.29 23.68
C ASP A 382 14.30 -4.88 25.08
N VAL A 383 13.11 -5.38 25.42
CA VAL A 383 12.91 -6.20 26.60
C VAL A 383 12.09 -7.43 26.24
N ASP A 384 12.68 -8.61 26.49
CA ASP A 384 12.07 -9.91 26.30
C ASP A 384 11.87 -10.62 27.65
N ARG A 385 10.63 -11.05 27.91
CA ARG A 385 10.23 -11.81 29.08
C ARG A 385 10.17 -13.27 28.71
N LYS A 386 11.19 -14.00 29.13
CA LYS A 386 11.35 -15.41 28.82
C LYS A 386 11.66 -16.22 30.06
N ASP A 387 10.94 -17.33 30.24
CA ASP A 387 11.16 -18.29 31.33
C ASP A 387 11.22 -17.66 32.73
N GLY A 388 10.39 -16.63 32.97
CA GLY A 388 10.34 -15.88 34.23
C GLY A 388 11.49 -14.91 34.45
N SER A 389 12.31 -14.65 33.44
CA SER A 389 13.42 -13.68 33.46
C SER A 389 13.15 -12.51 32.52
N TYR A 390 13.91 -11.43 32.69
CA TYR A 390 13.91 -10.26 31.80
C TYR A 390 15.26 -10.15 31.11
N HIS A 391 15.24 -10.21 29.79
CA HIS A 391 16.37 -9.93 28.92
C HIS A 391 16.24 -8.48 28.45
N VAL A 392 17.22 -7.64 28.76
CA VAL A 392 17.20 -6.20 28.45
C VAL A 392 18.35 -5.89 27.51
N LEU A 393 18.05 -5.34 26.34
CA LEU A 393 19.02 -4.83 25.38
C LEU A 393 19.08 -3.31 25.45
N LEU A 394 20.30 -2.78 25.44
CA LEU A 394 20.57 -1.36 25.34
C LEU A 394 20.99 -0.95 23.92
N ILE A 395 20.91 0.34 23.62
CA ILE A 395 21.23 0.91 22.30
C ILE A 395 22.69 0.68 21.87
N ASP A 396 23.62 0.54 22.81
CA ASP A 396 25.04 0.24 22.55
C ASP A 396 25.31 -1.26 22.28
N GLY A 397 24.27 -2.09 22.30
CA GLY A 397 24.36 -3.54 22.12
C GLY A 397 24.55 -4.33 23.41
N THR A 398 24.69 -3.67 24.57
CA THR A 398 24.80 -4.33 25.86
C THR A 398 23.53 -5.13 26.19
N ARG A 399 23.71 -6.37 26.66
CA ARG A 399 22.61 -7.26 27.05
C ARG A 399 22.70 -7.66 28.51
N TRP A 400 21.61 -7.49 29.23
CA TRP A 400 21.48 -7.83 30.64
C TRP A 400 20.39 -8.85 30.86
N LEU A 401 20.63 -9.76 31.80
CA LEU A 401 19.66 -10.73 32.25
C LEU A 401 19.30 -10.46 33.71
N PHE A 402 18.01 -10.33 34.00
CA PHE A 402 17.44 -10.14 35.32
C PHE A 402 16.47 -11.27 35.66
N ASN A 403 16.31 -11.58 36.95
CA ASN A 403 15.26 -12.50 37.40
C ASN A 403 13.88 -11.84 37.42
N ALA A 404 12.83 -12.61 37.74
CA ALA A 404 11.44 -12.16 37.81
C ALA A 404 11.19 -10.91 38.70
N HIS A 405 12.04 -10.67 39.70
CA HIS A 405 11.90 -9.59 40.67
C HIS A 405 12.76 -8.36 40.31
N GLY A 406 13.46 -8.39 39.16
CA GLY A 406 14.35 -7.32 38.72
C GLY A 406 15.74 -7.34 39.34
N GLY A 407 16.16 -8.46 39.96
CA GLY A 407 17.53 -8.65 40.41
C GLY A 407 18.44 -9.00 39.23
N PHE A 408 19.52 -8.22 39.04
CA PHE A 408 20.52 -8.49 38.01
C PHE A 408 21.19 -9.85 38.22
N MET A 409 21.31 -10.63 37.15
CA MET A 409 21.93 -11.96 37.19
C MET A 409 23.27 -11.97 36.47
N LYS A 410 23.32 -11.52 35.21
CA LYS A 410 24.55 -11.52 34.39
C LYS A 410 24.41 -10.66 33.14
N TYR A 411 25.55 -10.36 32.53
CA TYR A 411 25.62 -9.94 31.13
C TYR A 411 25.36 -11.14 30.22
N GLU A 412 24.64 -10.94 29.12
CA GLU A 412 24.49 -11.96 28.08
C GLU A 412 25.59 -11.83 27.03
N THR A 413 26.18 -12.96 26.65
CA THR A 413 27.21 -13.00 25.63
C THR A 413 26.58 -12.87 24.24
N VAL A 414 27.16 -12.04 23.39
CA VAL A 414 26.82 -12.00 21.96
C VAL A 414 27.19 -13.37 21.36
N LYS A 415 26.22 -14.09 20.83
CA LYS A 415 26.45 -15.26 19.98
C LYS A 415 26.42 -14.85 18.52
#